data_AF-A0A2E4Y6X9-F1
#
_entry.id   AF-A0A2E4Y6X9-F1
#
_cell.length_a   1.000
_cell.length_b   1.000
_cell.length_c   1.000
_cell.angle_alpha   90.00
_cell.angle_beta   90.00
_cell.angle_gamma   90.00
#
_symmetry.space_group_name_H-M   'P 1'
#
loop_
_entity.id
_entity.type
_entity.pdbx_description
1 polymer ?
#
loop_
_entity_poly.entity_id
_entity_poly.type
_entity_poly.pdbx_seq_one_letter_code
_entity_poly.pdbx_strand_id
1 'polypeptide(L)'
;MKLRLWKRPENYSGENYTGYYEGIECRRASLDFNHGSFAEISNFNVVLNALGGEDGKTVIVVKEGDHTGWKKKIMVHESAEKKAQTLLELIEKMNEYPILDEDDYDKLIREAVKKEYHPVKRIFRDQAVQRVVKAYLRE
;
A
#
# COMPACT_ATOMS: atom_id res chain seq x y z
N MET A 1 -1.14 -7.33 19.78
CA MET A 1 -0.10 -6.31 19.44
C MET A 1 -0.54 -4.96 20.02
N LYS A 2 0.27 -3.89 20.04
CA LYS A 2 -0.17 -2.54 20.47
C LYS A 2 0.23 -1.50 19.43
N LEU A 3 -0.68 -0.56 19.12
CA LEU A 3 -0.36 0.58 18.27
C LEU A 3 0.67 1.48 18.95
N ARG A 4 1.56 2.05 18.14
CA ARG A 4 2.61 2.95 18.62
C ARG A 4 2.20 4.37 18.30
N LEU A 5 2.25 5.26 19.29
CA LEU A 5 2.11 6.69 19.06
C LEU A 5 3.34 7.20 18.32
N TRP A 6 3.11 8.08 17.36
CA TRP A 6 4.18 8.78 16.69
C TRP A 6 4.96 9.64 17.68
N LYS A 7 6.28 9.58 17.56
CA LYS A 7 7.19 10.39 18.34
C LYS A 7 8.06 11.19 17.39
N ARG A 8 8.14 12.50 17.63
CA ARG A 8 8.98 13.40 16.86
C ARG A 8 10.45 12.98 16.97
N PRO A 9 11.14 12.66 15.85
CA PRO A 9 12.58 12.45 15.86
C PRO A 9 13.34 13.76 16.15
N GLU A 10 14.52 13.67 16.79
CA GLU A 10 15.30 14.84 17.22
C GLU A 10 15.65 15.80 16.08
N ASN A 11 15.98 15.28 14.89
CA ASN A 11 16.37 16.08 13.72
C ASN A 11 15.23 16.21 12.68
N TYR A 12 13.97 16.11 13.12
CA TYR A 12 12.82 16.14 12.22
C TYR A 12 12.33 17.57 11.95
N SER A 13 12.34 17.94 10.66
CA SER A 13 11.88 19.24 10.14
C SER A 13 10.52 19.19 9.45
N GLY A 14 9.83 18.05 9.48
CA GLY A 14 8.48 17.91 8.92
C GLY A 14 7.36 18.33 9.87
N GLU A 15 6.14 18.01 9.48
CA GLU A 15 4.91 18.33 10.22
C GLU A 15 4.77 17.55 11.52
N ASN A 16 4.15 18.17 12.52
CA ASN A 16 3.97 17.53 13.82
C ASN A 16 2.75 16.60 13.82
N TYR A 17 2.97 15.31 14.11
CA TYR A 17 1.93 14.28 14.21
C TYR A 17 1.73 13.73 15.62
N THR A 18 2.04 14.52 16.66
CA THR A 18 1.71 14.16 18.05
C THR A 18 0.22 13.84 18.19
N GLY A 19 -0.10 12.76 18.91
CA GLY A 19 -1.48 12.29 19.09
C GLY A 19 -1.96 11.33 18.00
N TYR A 20 -1.12 11.00 17.02
CA TYR A 20 -1.44 9.99 16.02
C TYR A 20 -0.74 8.65 16.29
N TYR A 21 -1.45 7.56 16.08
CA TYR A 21 -0.90 6.22 15.98
C TYR A 21 -0.29 5.99 14.59
N GLU A 22 0.87 5.35 14.58
CA GLU A 22 1.51 4.88 13.35
C GLU A 22 0.84 3.59 12.86
N GLY A 23 0.31 3.64 11.64
CA GLY A 23 -0.24 2.49 10.94
C GLY A 23 0.74 1.90 9.94
N ILE A 24 0.20 1.30 8.88
CA ILE A 24 0.99 0.64 7.84
C ILE A 24 1.65 1.63 6.88
N GLU A 25 2.81 1.21 6.36
CA GLU A 25 3.59 1.98 5.40
C GLU A 25 3.52 1.35 4.00
N CYS A 26 3.58 2.17 2.95
CA CYS A 26 3.73 1.75 1.56
C CYS A 26 4.88 2.54 0.93
N ARG A 27 5.89 1.86 0.39
CA ARG A 27 7.07 2.52 -0.19
C ARG A 27 6.85 2.87 -1.67
N ARG A 28 7.65 3.82 -2.18
CA ARG A 28 7.69 4.16 -3.61
C ARG A 28 8.12 2.98 -4.47
N ALA A 29 9.12 2.21 -4.02
CA ALA A 29 9.62 1.05 -4.75
C ALA A 29 8.54 -0.02 -4.95
N SER A 30 7.53 -0.06 -4.07
CA SER A 30 6.32 -0.89 -4.18
C SER A 30 5.55 -0.61 -5.48
N LEU A 31 5.71 0.57 -6.09
CA LEU A 31 5.08 0.97 -7.36
C LEU A 31 5.91 0.63 -8.60
N ASP A 32 7.14 0.13 -8.45
CA ASP A 32 7.99 -0.32 -9.56
C ASP A 32 7.80 -1.83 -9.75
N PHE A 33 7.48 -2.27 -10.96
CA PHE A 33 7.21 -3.68 -11.29
C PHE A 33 8.39 -4.60 -10.93
N ASN A 34 9.63 -4.11 -11.03
CA ASN A 34 10.82 -4.90 -10.76
C ASN A 34 11.15 -5.07 -9.27
N HIS A 35 10.59 -4.23 -8.40
CA HIS A 35 10.97 -4.15 -6.99
C HIS A 35 9.79 -4.07 -6.03
N GLY A 36 8.57 -4.11 -6.57
CA GLY A 36 7.39 -3.69 -5.84
C GLY A 36 6.62 -4.83 -5.19
N SER A 37 6.28 -4.65 -3.92
CA SER A 37 5.34 -5.55 -3.23
C SER A 37 3.90 -5.09 -3.52
N PHE A 38 3.23 -5.71 -4.49
CA PHE A 38 1.79 -5.49 -4.72
C PHE A 38 0.96 -5.73 -3.46
N ALA A 39 1.42 -6.60 -2.56
CA ALA A 39 0.80 -6.84 -1.26
C ALA A 39 0.85 -5.59 -0.37
N GLU A 40 1.96 -4.84 -0.36
CA GLU A 40 2.03 -3.57 0.39
C GLU A 40 1.04 -2.54 -0.16
N ILE A 41 0.92 -2.42 -1.49
CA ILE A 41 -0.05 -1.50 -2.11
C ILE A 41 -1.48 -1.91 -1.78
N SER A 42 -1.78 -3.20 -1.98
CA SER A 42 -3.12 -3.74 -1.72
C SER A 42 -3.51 -3.54 -0.26
N ASN A 43 -2.65 -3.97 0.67
CA ASN A 43 -2.88 -3.79 2.10
C ASN A 43 -3.04 -2.32 2.48
N PHE A 44 -2.22 -1.42 1.90
CA PHE A 44 -2.37 0.02 2.11
C PHE A 44 -3.75 0.54 1.70
N ASN A 45 -4.21 0.14 0.52
CA ASN A 45 -5.54 0.53 0.02
C ASN A 45 -6.66 -0.07 0.87
N VAL A 46 -6.58 -1.35 1.21
CA VAL A 46 -7.58 -2.06 2.02
C VAL A 46 -7.71 -1.44 3.40
N VAL A 47 -6.58 -1.17 4.07
CA VAL A 47 -6.60 -0.51 5.39
C VAL A 47 -7.16 0.91 5.27
N LEU A 48 -6.70 1.70 4.30
CA LEU A 48 -7.20 3.07 4.14
C LEU A 48 -8.71 3.09 3.88
N ASN A 49 -9.21 2.19 3.04
CA ASN A 49 -10.64 2.05 2.77
C ASN A 49 -11.42 1.59 4.01
N ALA A 50 -10.89 0.63 4.77
CA ALA A 50 -11.51 0.15 6.01
C ALA A 50 -11.61 1.25 7.09
N LEU A 51 -10.68 2.21 7.08
CA LEU A 51 -10.71 3.37 7.98
C LEU A 51 -11.65 4.50 7.50
N GLY A 52 -12.29 4.33 6.34
CA GLY A 52 -13.19 5.31 5.73
C GLY A 52 -12.48 6.37 4.88
N GLY A 53 -11.23 6.11 4.47
CA GLY A 53 -10.42 7.04 3.69
C GLY A 53 -9.72 8.12 4.52
N GLU A 54 -9.01 9.00 3.84
CA GLU A 54 -8.37 10.18 4.44
C GLU A 54 -9.40 11.29 4.67
N ASP A 55 -9.38 11.87 5.86
CA ASP A 55 -10.27 12.99 6.23
C ASP A 55 -9.49 14.23 6.73
N GLY A 56 -8.16 14.15 6.73
CA GLY A 56 -7.27 15.26 7.10
C GLY A 56 -7.26 15.60 8.60
N LYS A 57 -7.99 14.87 9.45
CA LYS A 57 -8.12 15.16 10.89
C LYS A 57 -7.94 13.95 11.79
N THR A 58 -8.57 12.83 11.44
CA THR A 58 -8.52 11.59 12.22
C THR A 58 -7.82 10.48 11.48
N VAL A 59 -7.84 10.49 10.15
CA VAL A 59 -7.04 9.61 9.30
C VAL A 59 -6.30 10.49 8.31
N ILE A 60 -4.99 10.39 8.34
CA ILE A 60 -4.11 11.13 7.43
C ILE A 60 -3.15 10.17 6.74
N VAL A 61 -2.75 10.53 5.52
CA VAL A 61 -1.69 9.82 4.81
C VAL A 61 -0.46 10.71 4.75
N VAL A 62 0.54 10.38 5.57
CA VAL A 62 1.79 11.11 5.60
C VAL A 62 2.72 10.59 4.53
N LYS A 63 3.24 11.48 3.68
CA LYS A 63 4.28 11.17 2.71
C LYS A 63 5.63 11.63 3.26
N GLU A 64 6.47 10.68 3.64
CA GLU A 64 7.84 10.94 4.09
C GLU A 64 8.79 10.56 2.96
N GLY A 65 9.78 11.40 2.66
CA GLY A 65 10.75 11.07 1.61
C GLY A 65 12.09 11.72 1.84
N ASP A 66 13.10 11.11 1.24
CA ASP A 66 14.47 11.60 1.18
C ASP A 66 14.98 11.50 -0.27
N HIS A 67 16.28 11.67 -0.45
CA HIS A 67 16.94 11.63 -1.76
C HIS A 67 16.88 10.25 -2.43
N THR A 68 16.55 9.19 -1.69
CA THR A 68 16.49 7.80 -2.16
C THR A 68 15.07 7.32 -2.47
N GLY A 69 14.05 8.05 -2.03
CA GLY A 69 12.67 7.73 -2.35
C GLY A 69 11.66 8.40 -1.43
N TRP A 70 10.41 7.93 -1.52
CA TRP A 70 9.37 8.31 -0.57
C TRP A 70 8.61 7.08 -0.11
N LYS A 71 8.00 7.19 1.07
CA LYS A 71 7.05 6.25 1.65
C LYS A 71 5.80 7.00 2.06
N LYS A 72 4.66 6.32 1.98
CA LYS A 72 3.40 6.76 2.55
C LYS A 72 3.15 5.98 3.83
N LYS A 73 2.58 6.63 4.84
CA LYS A 73 2.19 6.01 6.09
C LYS A 73 0.77 6.46 6.42
N ILE A 74 -0.09 5.50 6.76
CA ILE A 74 -1.41 5.81 7.33
C ILE A 74 -1.22 6.14 8.79
N MET A 75 -1.78 7.25 9.25
CA MET A 75 -1.78 7.61 10.66
C MET A 75 -3.20 7.88 11.12
N VAL A 76 -3.52 7.41 12.33
CA VAL A 76 -4.87 7.52 12.92
C VAL A 76 -4.77 8.29 14.22
N HIS A 77 -5.51 9.39 14.36
CA HIS A 77 -5.52 10.19 15.57
C HIS A 77 -6.14 9.41 16.73
N GLU A 78 -5.59 9.57 17.94
CA GLU A 78 -6.01 8.84 19.14
C GLU A 78 -7.47 9.07 19.53
N SER A 79 -8.02 10.24 19.18
CA SER A 79 -9.45 10.55 19.41
C SER A 79 -10.41 9.70 18.57
N ALA A 80 -9.92 9.00 17.54
CA ALA A 80 -10.72 8.14 16.69
C ALA A 80 -10.58 6.67 17.10
N GLU A 81 -10.97 6.36 18.34
CA GLU A 81 -10.78 5.05 18.98
C GLU A 81 -11.26 3.87 18.11
N LYS A 82 -12.44 4.00 17.47
CA LYS A 82 -12.96 2.96 16.57
C LYS A 82 -12.03 2.69 15.39
N LYS A 83 -11.50 3.76 14.78
CA LYS A 83 -10.56 3.65 13.65
C LYS A 83 -9.22 3.08 14.11
N ALA A 84 -8.75 3.48 15.29
CA ALA A 84 -7.54 2.91 15.88
C ALA A 84 -7.71 1.41 16.17
N GLN A 85 -8.86 0.99 16.68
CA GLN A 85 -9.18 -0.43 16.90
C GLN A 85 -9.20 -1.22 15.58
N THR A 86 -9.88 -0.70 14.55
CA THR A 86 -9.86 -1.31 13.21
C THR A 86 -8.45 -1.43 12.64
N LEU A 87 -7.62 -0.39 12.78
CA LEU A 87 -6.23 -0.42 12.36
C LEU A 87 -5.45 -1.53 13.08
N LEU A 88 -5.63 -1.66 14.40
CA LEU A 88 -4.96 -2.70 15.19
C LEU A 88 -5.35 -4.10 14.73
N GLU A 89 -6.66 -4.36 14.55
CA GLU A 89 -7.18 -5.65 14.10
C GLU A 89 -6.64 -6.05 12.72
N LEU A 90 -6.57 -5.09 11.78
CA LEU A 90 -6.03 -5.35 10.46
C LEU A 90 -4.53 -5.63 10.50
N ILE A 91 -3.77 -4.92 11.34
CA ILE A 91 -2.35 -5.23 11.53
C ILE A 91 -2.16 -6.61 12.17
N GLU A 92 -3.03 -7.00 13.10
CA GLU A 92 -3.00 -8.36 13.68
C GLU A 92 -3.30 -9.43 12.63
N LYS A 93 -4.31 -9.23 11.78
CA LYS A 93 -4.58 -10.10 10.63
C LYS A 93 -3.36 -10.22 9.70
N MET A 94 -2.68 -9.10 9.42
CA MET A 94 -1.47 -9.10 8.58
C MET A 94 -0.32 -9.91 9.18
N ASN A 95 -0.23 -10.04 10.51
CA ASN A 95 0.77 -10.87 11.16
C ASN A 95 0.45 -12.36 11.04
N GLU A 96 -0.83 -12.72 10.95
CA GLU A 96 -1.27 -14.09 10.71
C GLU A 96 -1.11 -14.48 9.23
N TYR A 97 -1.49 -13.56 8.33
CA TYR A 97 -1.38 -13.75 6.89
C TYR A 97 -1.06 -12.42 6.19
N PRO A 98 0.01 -12.34 5.36
CA PRO A 98 0.55 -11.07 4.89
C PRO A 98 -0.30 -10.32 3.86
N ILE A 99 -1.39 -10.91 3.35
CA ILE A 99 -2.27 -10.31 2.34
C ILE A 99 -3.67 -10.16 2.95
N LEU A 100 -4.18 -8.94 3.01
CA LEU A 100 -5.51 -8.66 3.57
C LEU A 100 -6.65 -8.94 2.59
N ASP A 101 -6.38 -8.79 1.29
CA ASP A 101 -7.36 -8.96 0.21
C ASP A 101 -6.65 -9.55 -1.02
N GLU A 102 -6.91 -10.82 -1.30
CA GLU A 102 -6.30 -11.55 -2.42
C GLU A 102 -6.86 -11.11 -3.77
N ASP A 103 -8.14 -10.70 -3.82
CA ASP A 103 -8.77 -10.24 -5.06
C ASP A 103 -8.19 -8.88 -5.49
N ASP A 104 -7.99 -7.95 -4.55
CA ASP A 104 -7.35 -6.66 -4.84
C ASP A 104 -5.87 -6.85 -5.20
N TYR A 105 -5.15 -7.73 -4.51
CA TYR A 105 -3.77 -8.10 -4.83
C TYR A 105 -3.65 -8.65 -6.26
N ASP A 106 -4.47 -9.63 -6.62
CA ASP A 106 -4.47 -10.25 -7.95
C ASP A 106 -4.84 -9.24 -9.04
N LYS A 107 -5.81 -8.39 -8.77
CA LYS A 107 -6.20 -7.32 -9.69
C LYS A 107 -5.02 -6.38 -9.98
N LEU A 108 -4.30 -5.93 -8.95
CA LEU A 108 -3.13 -5.05 -9.11
C LEU A 108 -2.03 -5.71 -9.95
N ILE A 109 -1.77 -7.00 -9.76
CA ILE A 109 -0.83 -7.76 -10.58
C ILE A 109 -1.28 -7.79 -12.03
N ARG A 110 -2.55 -8.15 -12.29
CA ARG A 110 -3.10 -8.23 -13.65
C ARG A 110 -3.02 -6.87 -14.36
N GLU A 111 -3.32 -5.78 -13.66
CA GLU A 111 -3.20 -4.43 -14.20
C GLU A 111 -1.77 -4.04 -14.52
N ALA A 112 -0.81 -4.39 -13.66
CA ALA A 112 0.61 -4.15 -13.92
C ALA A 112 1.11 -4.93 -15.14
N VAL A 113 0.78 -6.23 -15.24
CA VAL A 113 1.10 -7.07 -16.42
C VAL A 113 0.49 -6.49 -17.69
N LYS A 114 -0.75 -5.98 -17.66
CA LYS A 114 -1.38 -5.33 -18.82
C LYS A 114 -0.61 -4.09 -19.30
N LYS A 115 -0.10 -3.27 -18.38
CA LYS A 115 0.65 -2.05 -18.70
C LYS A 115 2.00 -2.36 -19.34
N GLU A 116 2.74 -3.32 -18.79
CA GLU A 116 4.02 -3.81 -19.31
C GLU A 116 3.86 -4.58 -20.64
N TYR A 117 2.76 -5.30 -20.84
CA TYR A 117 2.53 -6.07 -22.06
C TYR A 117 2.31 -5.21 -23.32
N HIS A 118 1.77 -3.99 -23.16
CA HIS A 118 1.48 -3.08 -24.27
C HIS A 118 2.73 -2.76 -25.14
N PRO A 119 3.90 -2.44 -24.57
CA PRO A 119 5.13 -2.29 -25.33
C PRO A 119 5.73 -3.61 -25.84
N VAL A 120 5.62 -4.74 -25.10
CA VAL A 120 6.18 -6.03 -25.54
C VAL A 120 5.48 -6.56 -26.79
N LYS A 121 4.17 -6.40 -26.90
CA LYS A 121 3.38 -6.75 -28.11
C LYS A 121 3.82 -5.97 -29.36
N ARG A 122 4.45 -4.81 -29.17
CA ARG A 122 4.99 -3.96 -30.23
C ARG A 122 6.35 -4.46 -30.73
N ILE A 123 7.09 -5.20 -29.89
CA ILE A 123 8.44 -5.72 -30.17
C ILE A 123 8.38 -7.20 -30.61
N PHE A 124 7.55 -8.02 -29.97
CA PHE A 124 7.43 -9.46 -30.23
C PHE A 124 6.18 -9.80 -31.06
N ARG A 125 6.40 -10.21 -32.31
CA ARG A 125 5.38 -10.78 -33.22
C ARG A 125 5.08 -12.27 -32.96
N ASP A 126 5.79 -12.90 -32.03
CA ASP A 126 5.65 -14.34 -31.76
C ASP A 126 4.28 -14.67 -31.16
N GLN A 127 3.50 -15.50 -31.87
CA GLN A 127 2.16 -15.89 -31.47
C GLN A 127 2.10 -16.74 -30.20
N ALA A 128 3.15 -17.48 -29.85
CA ALA A 128 3.17 -18.34 -28.67
C ALA A 128 3.19 -17.51 -27.39
N VAL A 129 4.07 -16.50 -27.33
CA VAL A 129 4.14 -15.56 -26.19
C VAL A 129 2.83 -14.78 -26.06
N GLN A 130 2.23 -14.37 -27.18
CA GLN A 130 0.94 -13.67 -27.14
C GLN A 130 -0.22 -14.55 -26.63
N ARG A 131 -0.18 -15.87 -26.84
CA ARG A 131 -1.23 -16.80 -26.37
C ARG A 131 -1.14 -17.03 -24.86
N VAL A 132 0.05 -17.26 -24.33
CA VAL A 132 0.26 -17.50 -22.88
C VAL A 132 -0.18 -16.27 -22.07
N VAL A 133 0.26 -15.07 -22.47
CA VAL A 133 -0.13 -13.84 -21.77
C VAL A 133 -1.63 -13.56 -21.91
N LYS A 134 -2.23 -13.80 -23.08
CA LYS A 134 -3.69 -13.65 -23.26
C LYS A 134 -4.53 -14.62 -22.42
N ALA A 135 -4.01 -15.79 -22.06
CA ALA A 135 -4.70 -16.71 -21.17
C ALA A 135 -4.72 -16.14 -19.75
N TYR A 136 -3.56 -15.68 -19.26
CA TYR A 136 -3.41 -15.10 -17.92
C TYR A 136 -4.22 -13.81 -17.69
N LEU A 137 -4.51 -13.05 -18.76
CA LEU A 137 -5.27 -11.80 -18.67
C LEU A 137 -6.80 -11.95 -18.82
N ARG A 138 -7.31 -13.15 -19.12
CA ARG A 138 -8.75 -13.41 -19.39
C ARG A 138 -9.52 -14.03 -18.24
N GLU A 139 -8.82 -14.58 -17.25
CA GLU A 139 -9.38 -14.96 -15.95
C GLU A 139 -9.44 -13.72 -15.04
#